data_AF-A0A534RZD6-F1
#
_entry.id   AF-A0A534RZD6-F1
#
_cell.length_a   1.000
_cell.length_b   1.000
_cell.length_c   1.000
_cell.angle_alpha   90.00
_cell.angle_beta   90.00
_cell.angle_gamma   90.00
#
_symmetry.space_group_name_H-M   'P 1'
#
loop_
_entity.id
_entity.type
_entity.pdbx_description
1 polymer ?
#
loop_
_entity_poly.entity_id
_entity_poly.type
_entity_poly.pdbx_seq_one_letter_code
_entity_poly.pdbx_strand_id
1 'polypeptide(L)' 'MIDRLNRHFADILTGNKVRETDALPAEADDPDTLQLPRLLMRFNREDFARLRQMIDMINGVV' A
#
# COMPACT_ATOMS: atom_id res chain seq x y z
N MET A 1 10.00 4.58 -5.55
CA MET A 1 8.76 4.96 -4.82
C MET A 1 8.68 4.26 -3.45
N ILE A 2 8.85 2.94 -3.40
CA ILE A 2 8.74 2.12 -2.16
C ILE A 2 9.55 2.66 -0.97
N ASP A 3 10.83 3.02 -1.15
CA ASP A 3 11.64 3.61 -0.06
C ASP A 3 11.10 4.93 0.47
N ARG A 4 10.37 5.69 -0.36
CA ARG A 4 9.72 6.92 0.08
C ARG A 4 8.53 6.56 0.97
N LEU A 5 7.68 5.64 0.54
CA LEU A 5 6.55 5.17 1.35
C LEU A 5 7.01 4.64 2.70
N ASN A 6 8.04 3.79 2.69
CA ASN A 6 8.61 3.21 3.92
C ASN A 6 9.23 4.23 4.88
N ARG A 7 9.73 5.37 4.39
CA ARG A 7 10.27 6.44 5.25
C ARG A 7 9.16 7.35 5.78
N HIS A 8 8.22 7.75 4.91
CA HIS A 8 7.20 8.74 5.25
C HIS A 8 6.06 8.20 6.12
N PHE A 9 5.82 6.89 6.09
CA PHE A 9 4.71 6.23 6.78
C PHE A 9 5.17 5.16 7.78
N ALA A 10 6.46 5.15 8.16
CA ALA A 10 7.02 4.17 9.09
C ALA A 10 6.28 4.09 10.43
N ASP A 11 5.71 5.21 10.87
CA ASP A 11 4.90 5.36 12.09
C ASP A 11 3.61 4.54 12.08
N ILE A 12 3.02 4.29 10.91
CA ILE A 12 1.76 3.52 10.82
C ILE A 12 1.96 2.07 10.40
N LEU A 13 3.16 1.70 9.95
CA LEU A 13 3.45 0.33 9.49
C LEU A 13 3.61 -0.61 10.67
N THR A 14 2.81 -1.68 10.70
CA THR A 14 2.86 -2.71 11.73
C THR A 14 3.54 -3.97 11.20
N GLY A 15 4.85 -4.04 11.40
CA GLY A 15 5.67 -5.19 11.03
C GLY A 15 6.54 -4.91 9.81
N ASN A 16 6.27 -5.58 8.69
CA ASN A 16 7.11 -5.47 7.50
C ASN A 16 6.93 -4.14 6.77
N LYS A 17 8.01 -3.70 6.14
CA LYS A 17 8.01 -2.59 5.18
C LYS A 17 7.04 -2.84 4.03
N VAL A 18 6.52 -1.76 3.45
CA VAL A 18 5.81 -1.75 2.17
C VAL A 18 6.68 -2.43 1.13
N ARG A 19 6.11 -3.36 0.36
CA ARG A 19 6.78 -4.06 -0.73
C ARG A 19 5.83 -4.31 -1.89
N GLU A 20 6.41 -4.51 -3.07
CA GLU A 20 5.67 -5.00 -4.23
C GLU A 20 5.38 -6.51 -4.06
N THR A 21 4.35 -6.96 -4.75
CA THR A 21 3.94 -8.37 -4.78
C THR A 21 3.16 -8.61 -6.07
N ASP A 22 3.04 -9.88 -6.45
CA ASP A 22 2.04 -10.29 -7.44
C ASP A 22 0.64 -10.22 -6.82
N ALA A 23 -0.39 -10.22 -7.69
CA ALA A 23 -1.77 -10.34 -7.26
C ALA A 23 -1.94 -11.58 -6.36
N LEU A 24 -2.63 -11.39 -5.24
CA LEU A 24 -2.91 -12.46 -4.29
C LEU A 24 -3.93 -13.42 -4.89
N PRO A 25 -3.90 -14.73 -4.54
CA PRO A 25 -4.89 -15.70 -5.02
C PRO A 25 -6.35 -15.30 -4.73
N ALA A 26 -6.57 -14.49 -3.69
CA ALA A 26 -7.88 -13.97 -3.31
C ALA A 26 -8.40 -12.83 -4.21
N GLU A 27 -7.56 -12.27 -5.10
CA GLU A 27 -7.93 -11.24 -6.07
C GLU A 27 -8.33 -11.83 -7.43
N ALA A 28 -8.31 -13.17 -7.58
CA ALA A 28 -8.54 -13.85 -8.86
C ALA A 28 -9.98 -13.71 -9.41
N ASP A 29 -10.93 -13.28 -8.57
CA ASP A 29 -12.33 -13.04 -8.91
C ASP A 29 -12.57 -11.69 -9.60
N ASP A 30 -11.56 -10.81 -9.64
CA ASP A 30 -11.60 -9.54 -10.37
C ASP A 30 -10.49 -9.47 -11.45
N PRO A 31 -10.69 -10.13 -12.61
CA PRO A 31 -9.69 -10.24 -13.67
C PRO A 31 -9.20 -8.89 -14.20
N ASP A 32 -10.07 -7.88 -14.21
CA ASP A 32 -9.78 -6.55 -14.75
C ASP A 32 -8.76 -5.78 -13.90
N THR A 33 -8.51 -6.23 -12.67
CA THR A 33 -7.49 -5.63 -11.81
C THR A 33 -6.17 -6.37 -11.89
N LEU A 34 -6.11 -7.63 -12.34
CA LEU A 34 -4.94 -8.52 -12.22
C LEU A 34 -3.66 -7.97 -12.87
N GLN A 35 -3.76 -7.10 -13.85
CA GLN A 35 -2.62 -6.44 -14.50
C GLN A 35 -2.04 -5.22 -13.74
N LEU A 36 -2.71 -4.74 -12.68
CA LEU A 36 -2.27 -3.56 -11.93
C LEU A 36 -1.08 -3.85 -11.00
N PRO A 37 -0.24 -2.87 -10.66
CA PRO A 37 0.81 -3.08 -9.65
C PRO A 37 0.22 -3.22 -8.24
N ARG A 38 0.77 -4.12 -7.41
CA ARG A 38 0.30 -4.36 -6.02
C ARG A 38 1.33 -3.92 -5.00
N LEU A 39 0.83 -3.33 -3.92
CA LEU A 39 1.59 -3.01 -2.73
C LEU A 39 1.04 -3.80 -1.55
N LEU A 40 1.91 -4.54 -0.87
CA LEU A 40 1.58 -5.24 0.36
C LEU A 40 2.18 -4.51 1.56
N MET A 41 1.35 -4.26 2.57
CA MET A 41 1.74 -3.69 3.84
C MET A 41 0.78 -4.09 4.94
N ARG A 42 1.24 -4.03 6.19
CA ARG A 42 0.39 -4.06 7.38
C ARG A 42 0.46 -2.70 8.03
N PHE A 43 -0.68 -2.17 8.46
CA PHE A 43 -0.76 -0.91 9.18
C PHE A 43 -1.55 -1.09 10.49
N ASN A 44 -1.43 -0.13 11.40
CA ASN A 44 -1.97 -0.23 12.75
C ASN A 44 -3.50 -0.25 12.86
N ARG A 45 -4.24 0.03 11.78
CA ARG A 45 -5.72 0.11 11.75
C ARG A 45 -6.29 1.15 12.72
N GLU A 46 -5.50 2.17 13.03
CA GLU A 46 -5.87 3.29 13.91
C GLU A 46 -5.69 4.62 13.14
N ASP A 47 -4.55 4.79 12.46
CA ASP A 47 -4.18 6.01 11.75
C ASP A 47 -4.69 6.04 10.29
N PHE A 48 -6.00 5.98 10.10
CA PHE A 48 -6.62 5.99 8.76
C PHE A 48 -6.34 7.27 7.98
N ALA A 49 -6.19 8.41 8.65
CA ALA A 49 -5.84 9.68 7.99
C ALA A 49 -4.45 9.62 7.35
N ARG A 50 -3.47 8.97 8.00
CA ARG A 50 -2.13 8.76 7.45
C ARG A 50 -2.15 7.75 6.30
N LEU A 51 -2.96 6.69 6.40
CA LEU A 51 -3.19 5.78 5.27
C LEU A 51 -3.76 6.52 4.06
N ARG A 52 -4.70 7.46 4.28
CA ARG A 52 -5.25 8.27 3.19
C ARG A 52 -4.17 9.14 2.52
N GLN A 53 -3.32 9.80 3.31
CA GLN A 53 -2.17 10.55 2.77
C GLN A 53 -1.21 9.67 1.95
N MET A 54 -1.00 8.41 2.38
CA MET A 54 -0.21 7.46 1.62
C MET A 54 -0.83 7.14 0.25
N ILE A 55 -2.15 6.95 0.20
CA ILE A 55 -2.90 6.74 -1.05
C ILE A 55 -2.78 7.98 -1.96
N ASP A 56 -2.93 9.18 -1.41
CA ASP A 56 -2.80 10.42 -2.18
C ASP A 56 -1.39 10.56 -2.77
N MET A 57 -0.33 10.21 -2.00
CA MET A 57 1.06 10.18 -2.49
C MET A 57 1.27 9.15 -3.60
N ILE A 58 0.64 7.98 -3.52
CA ILE A 58 0.72 6.94 -4.56
C ILE A 58 0.05 7.43 -5.86
N ASN A 59 -1.12 8.05 -5.74
CA ASN A 59 -1.89 8.54 -6.88
C ASN A 59 -1.36 9.87 -7.46
N GLY A 60 -0.39 10.51 -6.81
CA GLY A 60 0.12 11.82 -7.22
C GLY A 60 -0.91 12.94 -7.09
N VAL A 61 -1.87 12.82 -6.16
CA VAL A 61 -2.94 13.82 -5.91
C VAL A 61 -2.48 14.83 -4.84
N VAL A 62 -1.16 15.02 -4.73
CA VAL A 62 -0.48 15.95 -3.81
C VAL A 62 0.53 16.77 -4.59
#